data_AF-A0A8T4QGV7-F1
#
_entry.id   AF-A0A8T4QGV7-F1
#
_cell.length_a   1.000
_cell.length_b   1.000
_cell.length_c   1.000
_cell.angle_alpha   90.00
_cell.angle_beta   90.00
_cell.angle_gamma   90.00
#
_symmetry.space_group_name_H-M   'P 1'
#
loop_
_entity.id
_entity.type
_entity.pdbx_description
1 polymer ?
#
loop_
_entity_poly.entity_id
_entity_poly.type
_entity_poly.pdbx_seq_one_letter_code
_entity_poly.pdbx_strand_id
1 'polypeptide(L)'
;MLNKNKKGYFFLLDGLIAISVLVTGFVIIGSIYVSYPIFKPSYHIGEDLLGALANTNISDINLEQNSEIMRLFKDNKIDNNASSILQQVGKFFYDFCEKGEVQGLKDANSIMYGIINNIVPRPYYAEINFTKEGGCGANKHSRLYTSYIPNNAVLIDAEIEGHKENSKILISTQRVILGNYDDTAIFGPYIVRLNVWR
;
A
#
# COMPACT_ATOMS: atom_id res chain seq x y z
N MET A 1 -22.21 -71.92 26.30
CA MET A 1 -21.99 -71.82 24.84
C MET A 1 -22.44 -70.44 24.37
N LEU A 2 -21.51 -69.54 24.02
CA LEU A 2 -21.85 -68.25 23.43
C LEU A 2 -22.38 -68.48 22.00
N ASN A 3 -23.60 -68.01 21.76
CA ASN A 3 -24.30 -68.13 20.49
C ASN A 3 -23.44 -67.54 19.35
N LYS A 4 -22.99 -68.38 18.39
CA LYS A 4 -22.04 -68.00 17.32
C LYS A 4 -22.55 -66.83 16.45
N ASN A 5 -23.85 -66.59 16.44
CA ASN A 5 -24.49 -65.48 15.72
C ASN A 5 -24.21 -64.09 16.33
N LYS A 6 -23.61 -64.01 17.53
CA LYS A 6 -23.25 -62.71 18.15
C LYS A 6 -21.93 -62.12 17.67
N LYS A 7 -21.10 -62.88 16.94
CA LYS A 7 -19.77 -62.43 16.49
C LYS A 7 -19.83 -61.38 15.36
N GLY A 8 -20.87 -61.40 14.53
CA GLY A 8 -21.05 -60.41 13.45
C GLY A 8 -21.32 -59.00 13.96
N TYR A 9 -21.94 -58.87 15.14
CA TYR A 9 -22.25 -57.56 15.73
C TYR A 9 -21.00 -56.78 16.11
N PHE A 10 -19.95 -57.45 16.62
CA PHE A 10 -18.69 -56.79 16.96
C PHE A 10 -17.97 -56.27 15.72
N PHE A 11 -18.02 -57.02 14.62
CA PHE A 11 -17.44 -56.58 13.34
C PHE A 11 -18.19 -55.38 12.74
N LEU A 12 -19.53 -55.37 12.83
CA LEU A 12 -20.33 -54.23 12.39
C LEU A 12 -20.10 -53.00 13.26
N LEU A 13 -19.98 -53.18 14.59
CA LEU A 13 -19.69 -52.09 15.52
C LEU A 13 -18.33 -51.45 15.21
N ASP A 14 -17.29 -52.26 15.01
CA ASP A 14 -15.94 -51.78 14.68
C ASP A 14 -15.92 -51.04 13.34
N GLY A 15 -16.62 -51.57 12.32
CA GLY A 15 -16.78 -50.90 11.03
C GLY A 15 -17.49 -49.54 11.13
N LEU A 16 -18.53 -49.43 11.97
CA LEU A 16 -19.23 -48.16 12.20
C LEU A 16 -18.33 -47.14 12.92
N ILE A 17 -17.54 -47.59 13.91
CA ILE A 17 -16.58 -46.73 14.62
C ILE A 17 -15.53 -46.22 13.63
N ALA A 18 -14.98 -47.08 12.78
CA ALA A 18 -13.99 -46.71 11.77
C ALA A 18 -14.53 -45.68 10.76
N ILE A 19 -15.76 -45.87 10.26
CA ILE A 19 -16.42 -44.91 9.36
C ILE A 19 -16.64 -43.56 10.06
N SER A 20 -17.09 -43.56 11.32
CA SER A 20 -17.28 -42.35 12.12
C SER A 20 -15.99 -41.54 12.27
N VAL A 21 -14.88 -42.21 12.56
CA VAL A 21 -13.55 -41.57 12.66
C VAL A 21 -13.15 -40.96 11.31
N LEU A 22 -13.37 -41.66 10.21
CA LEU A 22 -13.09 -41.16 8.85
C LEU A 22 -13.92 -39.92 8.52
N VAL A 23 -15.23 -39.96 8.75
CA VAL A 23 -16.13 -38.83 8.48
C VAL A 23 -15.74 -37.62 9.33
N THR A 24 -15.44 -37.82 10.61
CA THR A 24 -14.99 -36.75 11.49
C THR A 24 -13.66 -36.14 11.00
N GLY A 25 -12.72 -36.97 10.55
CA GLY A 25 -11.47 -36.51 9.95
C GLY A 25 -11.69 -35.65 8.70
N PHE A 26 -12.58 -36.09 7.80
CA PHE A 26 -12.93 -35.31 6.60
C PHE A 26 -13.60 -33.98 6.93
N VAL A 27 -14.51 -33.96 7.91
CA VAL A 27 -15.17 -32.72 8.35
C VAL A 27 -14.14 -31.74 8.94
N ILE A 28 -13.19 -32.23 9.75
CA ILE A 28 -12.12 -31.39 10.30
C ILE A 28 -11.26 -30.81 9.18
N ILE A 29 -10.77 -31.64 8.26
CA ILE A 29 -9.95 -31.20 7.13
C ILE A 29 -10.71 -30.18 6.26
N GLY A 30 -11.98 -30.47 5.95
CA GLY A 30 -12.85 -29.58 5.17
C GLY A 30 -13.09 -28.24 5.87
N SER A 31 -13.32 -28.24 7.18
CA SER A 31 -13.54 -27.02 7.96
C SER A 31 -12.31 -26.10 8.00
N ILE A 32 -11.10 -26.68 8.05
CA ILE A 32 -9.84 -25.94 8.02
C ILE A 32 -9.63 -25.33 6.63
N TYR A 33 -9.96 -26.06 5.56
CA TYR A 33 -9.76 -25.60 4.19
C TYR A 33 -10.71 -24.47 3.77
N VAL A 34 -11.97 -24.51 4.25
CA VAL A 34 -12.96 -23.44 3.99
C VAL A 34 -12.64 -22.17 4.78
N SER A 35 -11.88 -22.28 5.87
CA SER A 35 -11.51 -21.17 6.75
C SER A 35 -10.17 -20.53 6.41
N TYR A 36 -9.73 -20.59 5.13
CA TYR A 36 -8.59 -19.76 4.71
C TYR A 36 -8.95 -18.30 5.05
N PRO A 37 -8.16 -17.60 5.87
CA PRO A 37 -8.53 -16.27 6.30
C PRO A 37 -8.69 -15.42 5.05
N ILE A 38 -9.93 -14.98 4.79
CA ILE A 38 -10.17 -13.88 3.87
C ILE A 38 -9.31 -12.76 4.47
N PHE A 39 -8.20 -12.43 3.81
CA PHE A 39 -7.30 -11.37 4.21
C PHE A 39 -8.12 -10.08 4.30
N LYS A 40 -8.66 -9.79 5.49
CA LYS A 40 -9.30 -8.54 5.87
C LYS A 40 -8.36 -7.52 6.56
N PRO A 41 -7.02 -7.48 6.38
CA PRO A 41 -6.21 -6.40 6.97
C PRO A 41 -5.95 -5.25 6.00
N SER A 42 -6.56 -5.23 4.81
CA SER A 42 -6.04 -4.41 3.72
C SER A 42 -6.51 -2.94 3.82
N TYR A 43 -7.73 -2.66 4.31
CA TYR A 43 -8.23 -1.28 4.47
C TYR A 43 -7.36 -0.46 5.44
N HIS A 44 -6.93 -1.07 6.54
CA HIS A 44 -6.09 -0.40 7.54
C HIS A 44 -4.71 -0.03 6.99
N ILE A 45 -4.14 -0.82 6.07
CA ILE A 45 -2.83 -0.50 5.47
C ILE A 45 -2.87 0.84 4.74
N GLY A 46 -3.94 1.14 3.99
CA GLY A 46 -4.06 2.40 3.27
C GLY A 46 -4.17 3.61 4.22
N GLU A 47 -5.02 3.51 5.23
CA GLU A 47 -5.19 4.56 6.26
C GLU A 47 -3.94 4.75 7.10
N ASP A 48 -3.31 3.66 7.55
CA ASP A 48 -2.11 3.69 8.39
C ASP A 48 -0.92 4.26 7.59
N LEU A 49 -0.76 3.86 6.33
CA LEU A 49 0.31 4.36 5.47
C LEU A 49 0.10 5.84 5.14
N LEU A 50 -1.10 6.23 4.70
CA LEU A 50 -1.39 7.64 4.39
C LEU A 50 -1.35 8.51 5.65
N GLY A 51 -1.77 7.97 6.79
CA GLY A 51 -1.64 8.58 8.11
C GLY A 51 -0.19 8.79 8.51
N ALA A 52 0.66 7.77 8.36
CA ALA A 52 2.10 7.85 8.62
C ALA A 52 2.77 8.90 7.72
N LEU A 53 2.48 8.90 6.40
CA LEU A 53 3.03 9.89 5.48
C LEU A 53 2.61 11.33 5.83
N ALA A 54 1.39 11.52 6.32
CA ALA A 54 0.87 12.84 6.66
C ALA A 54 1.32 13.35 8.04
N ASN A 55 1.67 12.45 8.97
CA ASN A 55 1.97 12.81 10.36
C ASN A 55 3.46 12.67 10.72
N THR A 56 4.25 11.97 9.92
CA THR A 56 5.70 11.82 10.13
C THR A 56 6.44 12.98 9.48
N ASN A 57 7.25 13.70 10.26
CA ASN A 57 8.06 14.80 9.76
C ASN A 57 9.26 14.27 8.99
N ILE A 58 9.75 15.06 8.04
CA ILE A 58 10.96 14.70 7.29
C ILE A 58 12.16 14.52 8.23
N SER A 59 12.24 15.31 9.32
CA SER A 59 13.27 15.17 10.36
C SER A 59 13.31 13.81 11.05
N ASP A 60 12.19 13.10 11.08
CA ASP A 60 12.05 11.84 11.81
C ASP A 60 12.52 10.64 10.98
N ILE A 61 12.80 10.85 9.69
CA ILE A 61 13.27 9.83 8.78
C ILE A 61 14.77 9.65 8.98
N ASN A 62 15.21 8.39 9.11
CA ASN A 62 16.63 8.07 9.12
C ASN A 62 17.26 8.36 7.74
N LEU A 63 17.88 9.53 7.63
CA LEU A 63 18.50 10.01 6.39
C LEU A 63 19.64 9.11 5.90
N GLU A 64 20.33 8.40 6.80
CA GLU A 64 21.43 7.50 6.41
C GLU A 64 20.94 6.30 5.60
N GLN A 65 19.69 5.89 5.82
CA GLN A 65 19.07 4.76 5.11
C GLN A 65 18.38 5.19 3.81
N ASN A 66 18.28 6.50 3.53
CA ASN A 66 17.58 7.03 2.38
C ASN A 66 18.44 8.05 1.61
N SER A 67 19.26 7.54 0.69
CA SER A 67 20.20 8.34 -0.10
C SER A 67 19.54 9.45 -0.92
N GLU A 68 18.30 9.23 -1.39
CA GLU A 68 17.56 10.22 -2.16
C GLU A 68 17.12 11.41 -1.31
N ILE A 69 16.56 11.15 -0.13
CA ILE A 69 16.18 12.24 0.80
C ILE A 69 17.43 12.99 1.26
N MET A 70 18.52 12.27 1.57
CA MET A 70 19.80 12.88 1.93
C MET A 70 20.33 13.80 0.82
N ARG A 71 20.20 13.41 -0.45
CA ARG A 71 20.57 14.26 -1.59
C ARG A 71 19.75 15.55 -1.62
N LEU A 72 18.43 15.45 -1.46
CA LEU A 72 17.53 16.62 -1.45
C LEU A 72 17.83 17.59 -0.29
N PHE A 73 18.25 17.06 0.86
CA PHE A 73 18.75 17.87 1.98
C PHE A 73 20.04 18.61 1.62
N LYS A 74 21.03 17.90 1.06
CA LYS A 74 22.32 18.51 0.66
C LYS A 74 22.15 19.57 -0.43
N ASP A 75 21.17 19.38 -1.31
CA ASP A 75 20.83 20.32 -2.37
C ASP A 75 20.01 21.54 -1.86
N ASN A 76 19.73 21.64 -0.55
CA ASN A 76 18.87 22.66 0.08
C ASN A 76 17.45 22.73 -0.51
N LYS A 77 16.93 21.61 -1.02
CA LYS A 77 15.56 21.54 -1.57
C LYS A 77 14.51 21.28 -0.51
N ILE A 78 14.92 20.71 0.62
CA ILE A 78 14.10 20.54 1.82
C ILE A 78 14.53 21.66 2.76
N ASP A 79 13.70 22.70 2.82
CA ASP A 79 13.93 23.92 3.59
C ASP A 79 13.32 23.85 4.99
N ASN A 80 12.22 23.12 5.16
CA ASN A 80 11.55 22.93 6.44
C ASN A 80 11.50 21.45 6.84
N ASN A 81 12.39 21.05 7.75
CA ASN A 81 12.47 19.69 8.28
C ASN A 81 11.29 19.29 9.17
N ALA A 82 10.52 20.27 9.68
CA ALA A 82 9.31 20.05 10.46
C ALA A 82 8.07 19.80 9.58
N SER A 83 8.19 19.92 8.25
CA SER A 83 7.13 19.51 7.33
C SER A 83 6.94 18.00 7.38
N SER A 84 5.69 17.55 7.34
CA SER A 84 5.39 16.14 7.10
C SER A 84 5.88 15.70 5.73
N ILE A 85 6.12 14.39 5.55
CA ILE A 85 6.48 13.82 4.25
C ILE A 85 5.50 14.26 3.17
N LEU A 86 4.20 14.15 3.46
CA LEU A 86 3.17 14.44 2.48
C LEU A 86 3.08 15.94 2.15
N GLN A 87 3.38 16.83 3.10
CA GLN A 87 3.53 18.25 2.84
C GLN A 87 4.75 18.54 1.97
N GLN A 88 5.92 17.95 2.25
CA GLN A 88 7.11 18.17 1.43
C GLN A 88 6.90 17.70 -0.01
N VAL A 89 6.26 16.55 -0.20
CA VAL A 89 5.90 16.04 -1.53
C VAL A 89 4.87 16.96 -2.20
N GLY A 90 3.90 17.47 -1.43
CA GLY A 90 2.95 18.47 -1.88
C GLY A 90 3.60 19.78 -2.33
N LYS A 91 4.66 20.24 -1.65
CA LYS A 91 5.46 21.41 -2.03
C LYS A 91 6.12 21.21 -3.40
N PHE A 92 6.78 20.08 -3.60
CA PHE A 92 7.40 19.76 -4.88
C PHE A 92 6.38 19.58 -6.01
N PHE A 93 5.20 19.04 -5.70
CA PHE A 93 4.10 18.99 -6.64
C PHE A 93 3.58 20.39 -6.99
N TYR A 94 3.48 21.31 -6.02
CA TYR A 94 3.15 22.71 -6.25
C TYR A 94 4.17 23.40 -7.17
N ASP A 95 5.47 23.20 -6.94
CA ASP A 95 6.52 23.76 -7.81
C ASP A 95 6.38 23.27 -9.26
N PHE A 96 6.08 21.98 -9.45
CA PHE A 96 5.76 21.45 -10.78
C PHE A 96 4.50 22.10 -11.37
N CYS A 97 3.43 22.21 -10.58
CA CYS A 97 2.13 22.65 -11.06
C CYS A 97 2.06 24.13 -11.40
N GLU A 98 2.59 25.00 -10.54
CA GLU A 98 2.49 26.45 -10.70
C GLU A 98 3.67 27.04 -11.47
N LYS A 99 4.87 26.47 -11.29
CA LYS A 99 6.10 27.02 -11.90
C LYS A 99 6.53 26.24 -13.14
N GLY A 100 5.92 25.08 -13.41
CA GLY A 100 6.32 24.21 -14.52
C GLY A 100 7.66 23.51 -14.29
N GLU A 101 8.15 23.46 -13.05
CA GLU A 101 9.44 22.88 -12.71
C GLU A 101 9.36 21.35 -12.70
N VAL A 102 9.71 20.70 -13.83
CA VAL A 102 9.75 19.23 -13.97
C VAL A 102 10.59 18.56 -12.88
N GLN A 103 11.60 19.27 -12.36
CA GLN A 103 12.43 18.77 -11.27
C GLN A 103 11.65 18.54 -9.97
N GLY A 104 10.64 19.37 -9.67
CA GLY A 104 9.75 19.16 -8.51
C GLY A 104 9.05 17.82 -8.59
N LEU A 105 8.54 17.43 -9.77
CA LEU A 105 7.92 16.11 -9.96
C LEU A 105 8.90 14.96 -9.70
N LYS A 106 10.15 15.10 -10.18
CA LYS A 106 11.20 14.10 -9.95
C LYS A 106 11.56 13.99 -8.46
N ASP A 107 11.71 15.11 -7.78
CA ASP A 107 12.07 15.14 -6.36
C ASP A 107 10.93 14.58 -5.49
N ALA A 108 9.67 14.89 -5.82
CA ALA A 108 8.48 14.28 -5.22
C ALA A 108 8.49 12.75 -5.36
N ASN A 109 8.76 12.25 -6.57
CA ASN A 109 8.84 10.81 -6.84
C ASN A 109 10.00 10.14 -6.10
N SER A 110 11.17 10.77 -6.03
CA SER A 110 12.34 10.27 -5.28
C SER A 110 12.03 10.09 -3.79
N ILE A 111 11.39 11.07 -3.14
CA ILE A 111 10.97 10.95 -1.73
C ILE A 111 10.00 9.78 -1.57
N MET A 112 8.94 9.76 -2.39
CA MET A 112 7.89 8.76 -2.24
C MET A 112 8.41 7.34 -2.48
N TYR A 113 9.25 7.14 -3.50
CA TYR A 113 9.88 5.86 -3.77
C TYR A 113 10.74 5.39 -2.59
N GLY A 114 11.60 6.27 -2.06
CA GLY A 114 12.45 5.93 -0.93
C GLY A 114 11.67 5.56 0.34
N ILE A 115 10.49 6.14 0.55
CA ILE A 115 9.67 5.91 1.74
C ILE A 115 8.77 4.70 1.57
N ILE A 116 7.99 4.65 0.49
CA ILE A 116 7.03 3.55 0.24
C ILE A 116 7.75 2.21 0.18
N ASN A 117 8.92 2.14 -0.45
CA ASN A 117 9.68 0.90 -0.58
C ASN A 117 10.08 0.28 0.77
N ASN A 118 10.23 1.11 1.80
CA ASN A 118 10.64 0.69 3.14
C ASN A 118 9.45 0.41 4.07
N ILE A 119 8.26 0.95 3.76
CA ILE A 119 7.07 0.80 4.62
C ILE A 119 6.13 -0.27 4.09
N VAL A 120 5.94 -0.39 2.78
CA VAL A 120 4.93 -1.30 2.20
C VAL A 120 5.46 -2.74 2.22
N PRO A 121 4.83 -3.63 3.00
CA PRO A 121 5.28 -5.01 3.07
C PRO A 121 5.00 -5.75 1.77
N ARG A 122 5.91 -6.66 1.40
CA ARG A 122 5.63 -7.62 0.31
C ARG A 122 4.47 -8.54 0.73
N PRO A 123 3.57 -8.93 -0.20
CA PRO A 123 3.61 -8.73 -1.66
C PRO A 123 2.74 -7.56 -2.15
N TYR A 124 2.47 -6.55 -1.31
CA TYR A 124 1.61 -5.44 -1.72
C TYR A 124 2.34 -4.45 -2.62
N TYR A 125 1.56 -3.83 -3.49
CA TYR A 125 1.94 -2.71 -4.35
C TYR A 125 1.23 -1.46 -3.84
N ALA A 126 1.86 -0.30 -3.99
CA ALA A 126 1.28 0.96 -3.58
C ALA A 126 1.54 2.05 -4.62
N GLU A 127 0.56 2.93 -4.79
CA GLU A 127 0.59 4.05 -5.70
C GLU A 127 -0.01 5.27 -5.03
N ILE A 128 0.77 6.34 -4.88
CA ILE A 128 0.22 7.64 -4.45
C ILE A 128 -0.06 8.48 -5.69
N ASN A 129 -1.19 9.18 -5.67
CA ASN A 129 -1.64 10.09 -6.70
C ASN A 129 -1.97 11.44 -6.08
N PHE A 130 -1.36 12.51 -6.58
CA PHE A 130 -1.71 13.87 -6.22
C PHE A 130 -2.61 14.47 -7.31
N THR A 131 -3.75 15.02 -6.91
CA THR A 131 -4.71 15.68 -7.81
C THR A 131 -4.99 17.10 -7.32
N LYS A 132 -4.82 18.07 -8.22
CA LYS A 132 -5.28 19.46 -8.03
C LYS A 132 -6.60 19.67 -8.75
N GLU A 133 -7.57 20.31 -8.11
CA GLU A 133 -8.78 20.76 -8.78
C GLU A 133 -8.44 21.79 -9.86
N GLY A 134 -8.92 21.56 -11.09
CA GLY A 134 -8.54 22.36 -12.26
C GLY A 134 -7.28 21.86 -13.01
N GLY A 135 -6.59 20.84 -12.48
CA GLY A 135 -5.40 20.26 -13.09
C GLY A 135 -4.11 21.05 -12.84
N CYS A 136 -2.98 20.58 -13.36
CA CYS A 136 -1.70 21.29 -13.29
C CYS A 136 -1.05 21.44 -14.67
N GLY A 137 -0.52 22.61 -14.97
CA GLY A 137 0.12 22.90 -16.26
C GLY A 137 -0.83 22.87 -17.46
N ALA A 138 -0.26 22.74 -18.67
CA ALA A 138 -1.02 22.72 -19.93
C ALA A 138 -1.92 21.48 -20.09
N ASN A 139 -1.67 20.42 -19.30
CA ASN A 139 -2.45 19.19 -19.30
C ASN A 139 -3.25 19.12 -18.00
N LYS A 140 -4.57 19.34 -18.06
CA LYS A 140 -5.49 19.37 -16.89
C LYS A 140 -5.59 18.07 -16.07
N HIS A 141 -4.76 17.06 -16.35
CA HIS A 141 -4.74 15.75 -15.70
C HIS A 141 -3.33 15.35 -15.24
N SER A 142 -2.56 16.29 -14.70
CA SER A 142 -1.27 15.98 -14.09
C SER A 142 -1.47 15.10 -12.85
N ARG A 143 -1.01 13.86 -12.95
CA ARG A 143 -0.96 12.87 -11.86
C ARG A 143 0.51 12.63 -11.52
N LEU A 144 0.87 12.79 -10.25
CA LEU A 144 2.13 12.25 -9.75
C LEU A 144 1.93 10.74 -9.59
N TYR A 145 2.60 9.93 -10.41
CA TYR A 145 2.64 8.49 -10.25
C TYR A 145 3.93 8.10 -9.53
N THR A 146 3.80 7.53 -8.35
CA THR A 146 4.89 6.78 -7.72
C THR A 146 4.36 5.40 -7.41
N SER A 147 4.83 4.39 -8.15
CA SER A 147 4.44 3.00 -7.93
C SER A 147 5.58 2.25 -7.25
N TYR A 148 5.30 1.58 -6.14
CA TYR A 148 6.19 0.56 -5.62
C TYR A 148 5.91 -0.77 -6.31
N ILE A 149 6.94 -1.32 -6.95
CA ILE A 149 6.95 -2.66 -7.51
C ILE A 149 8.04 -3.47 -6.80
N PRO A 150 7.68 -4.61 -6.18
CA PRO A 150 8.67 -5.52 -5.61
C PRO A 150 9.72 -5.88 -6.69
N ASN A 151 11.01 -5.78 -6.34
CA ASN A 151 12.21 -6.12 -7.13
C ASN A 151 12.86 -5.03 -8.00
N ASN A 152 12.65 -3.74 -7.70
CA ASN A 152 13.31 -2.62 -8.41
C ASN A 152 13.08 -2.62 -9.93
N ALA A 153 12.05 -3.32 -10.43
CA ALA A 153 11.67 -3.22 -11.82
C ALA A 153 11.02 -1.85 -12.04
N VAL A 154 11.63 -1.04 -12.91
CA VAL A 154 10.98 0.16 -13.44
C VAL A 154 9.90 -0.34 -14.39
N LEU A 155 8.67 -0.48 -13.89
CA LEU A 155 7.53 -0.76 -14.76
C LEU A 155 7.09 0.54 -15.43
N ILE A 156 6.69 0.43 -16.70
CA ILE A 156 6.01 1.51 -17.41
C ILE A 156 4.55 1.63 -16.92
N ASP A 157 3.95 2.82 -17.00
CA ASP A 157 2.58 3.10 -16.51
C ASP A 157 1.56 2.03 -16.94
N ALA A 158 1.65 1.54 -18.18
CA ALA A 158 0.77 0.51 -18.73
C ALA A 158 0.85 -0.83 -17.98
N GLU A 159 2.04 -1.23 -17.52
CA GLU A 159 2.22 -2.47 -16.75
C GLU A 159 1.64 -2.33 -15.34
N ILE A 160 1.78 -1.15 -14.72
CA ILE A 160 1.20 -0.86 -13.40
C ILE A 160 -0.33 -0.92 -13.46
N GLU A 161 -0.93 -0.28 -14.49
CA GLU A 161 -2.38 -0.36 -14.71
C GLU A 161 -2.83 -1.82 -14.93
N GLY A 162 -2.10 -2.59 -15.75
CA GLY A 162 -2.39 -4.02 -15.96
C GLY A 162 -2.33 -4.84 -14.66
N HIS A 163 -1.33 -4.61 -13.80
CA HIS A 163 -1.25 -5.29 -12.50
C HIS A 163 -2.38 -4.89 -11.56
N LYS A 164 -2.78 -3.62 -11.58
CA LYS A 164 -3.85 -3.08 -10.75
C LYS A 164 -5.22 -3.60 -11.19
N GLU A 165 -5.51 -3.63 -12.49
CA GLU A 165 -6.75 -4.16 -13.06
C GLU A 165 -6.92 -5.66 -12.78
N ASN A 166 -5.82 -6.41 -12.80
CA ASN A 166 -5.81 -7.84 -12.52
C ASN A 166 -5.70 -8.17 -11.02
N SER A 167 -5.62 -7.17 -10.15
CA SER A 167 -5.46 -7.38 -8.71
C SER A 167 -6.73 -7.97 -8.08
N LYS A 168 -6.55 -8.87 -7.11
CA LYS A 168 -7.70 -9.43 -6.37
C LYS A 168 -8.20 -8.46 -5.30
N ILE A 169 -7.31 -7.58 -4.85
CA ILE A 169 -7.55 -6.62 -3.79
C ILE A 169 -7.03 -5.28 -4.29
N LEU A 170 -7.91 -4.28 -4.36
CA LEU A 170 -7.55 -2.88 -4.58
C LEU A 170 -8.23 -2.04 -3.51
N ILE A 171 -7.44 -1.27 -2.78
CA ILE A 171 -7.92 -0.31 -1.79
C ILE A 171 -7.47 1.06 -2.19
N SER A 172 -8.40 2.00 -2.09
CA SER A 172 -8.13 3.40 -2.33
C SER A 172 -8.46 4.17 -1.07
N THR A 173 -7.47 4.90 -0.57
CA THR A 173 -7.58 5.78 0.57
C THR A 173 -7.25 7.20 0.11
N GLN A 174 -8.01 8.20 0.56
CA GLN A 174 -7.82 9.58 0.10
C GLN A 174 -7.79 10.56 1.27
N ARG A 175 -6.95 11.58 1.14
CA ARG A 175 -6.82 12.66 2.11
C ARG A 175 -6.59 13.99 1.40
N VAL A 176 -7.18 15.04 1.94
CA VAL A 176 -6.88 16.41 1.49
C VAL A 176 -5.63 16.89 2.22
N ILE A 177 -4.70 17.47 1.47
CA ILE A 177 -3.52 18.12 2.04
C ILE A 177 -3.50 19.60 1.71
N LEU A 178 -2.98 20.34 2.67
CA LEU A 178 -2.70 21.77 2.62
C LEU A 178 -1.35 21.96 3.31
N GLY A 179 -0.55 22.91 2.85
CA GLY A 179 0.72 23.21 3.47
C GLY A 179 1.16 24.64 3.21
N ASN A 180 2.11 25.10 4.01
CA ASN A 180 2.72 26.41 3.84
C ASN A 180 3.92 26.27 2.89
N TYR A 181 4.08 27.26 2.02
CA TYR A 181 5.20 27.44 1.11
C TYR A 181 6.00 28.65 1.60
N ASP A 182 7.23 28.41 2.07
CA ASP A 182 8.18 29.43 2.52
C ASP A 182 7.55 30.47 3.48
N ASP A 183 6.70 30.03 4.41
CA ASP A 183 5.94 30.84 5.40
C ASP A 183 5.10 32.00 4.85
N THR A 184 4.98 32.11 3.52
CA THR A 184 4.42 33.28 2.83
C THR A 184 3.23 32.93 1.94
N ALA A 185 3.16 31.67 1.47
CA ALA A 185 2.06 31.18 0.65
C ALA A 185 1.50 29.87 1.22
N ILE A 186 0.30 29.51 0.79
CA ILE A 186 -0.33 28.22 1.08
C ILE A 186 -0.44 27.48 -0.25
N PHE A 187 -0.02 26.21 -0.29
CA PHE A 187 -0.28 25.34 -1.43
C PHE A 187 -1.44 24.38 -1.14
N GLY A 188 -2.14 23.99 -2.20
CA GLY A 188 -3.34 23.15 -2.14
C GLY A 188 -4.65 23.96 -2.22
N PRO A 189 -5.81 23.32 -1.94
CA PRO A 189 -5.96 21.93 -1.51
C PRO A 189 -5.56 20.94 -2.61
N TYR A 190 -4.87 19.87 -2.22
CA TYR A 190 -4.64 18.72 -3.09
C TYR A 190 -5.33 17.49 -2.53
N ILE A 191 -5.95 16.70 -3.41
CA ILE A 191 -6.47 15.38 -3.08
C ILE A 191 -5.34 14.38 -3.31
N VAL A 192 -4.84 13.80 -2.23
CA VAL A 192 -3.88 12.71 -2.26
C VAL A 192 -4.66 11.41 -2.19
N ARG A 193 -4.47 10.53 -3.17
CA ARG A 193 -5.07 9.20 -3.21
C ARG A 193 -3.98 8.15 -3.18
N LEU A 194 -3.98 7.32 -2.15
CA LEU A 194 -3.14 6.14 -2.04
C LEU A 194 -3.95 4.91 -2.49
N ASN A 195 -3.46 4.22 -3.51
CA ASN A 195 -3.98 2.93 -3.93
C ASN A 195 -3.02 1.84 -3.46
N VAL A 196 -3.53 0.81 -2.80
CA VAL A 196 -2.75 -0.37 -2.39
C VAL A 196 -3.41 -1.61 -3.00
N TRP A 197 -2.63 -2.46 -3.66
CA TRP A 197 -3.16 -3.67 -4.29
C TRP A 197 -2.27 -4.90 -4.14
N ARG A 198 -2.83 -6.07 -4.43
CA ARG A 198 -2.16 -7.38 -4.39
C ARG A 198 -2.67 -8.31 -5.48
#